data_AF-A0A524I1H7-F1
#
_entry.id   AF-A0A524I1H7-F1
#
_cell.length_a   1.000
_cell.length_b   1.000
_cell.length_c   1.000
_cell.angle_alpha   90.00
_cell.angle_beta   90.00
_cell.angle_gamma   90.00
#
_symmetry.space_group_name_H-M   'P 1'
#
loop_
_entity.id
_entity.type
_entity.pdbx_description
1 polymer ?
#
loop_
_entity_poly.entity_id
_entity_poly.type
_entity_poly.pdbx_seq_one_letter_code
_entity_poly.pdbx_strand_id
1 'polypeptide(L)'
;MIKIALGQTAFLLTGDAGAAAERELLEAGLDLGSAVLKAGHHGSASSTSAAFLAAVRPKAVIVSAGQGNTYGFPNPEVLERCLSAGAKVFRADTDGAVEICSDGRRLLVRKAAGSAAGRNPDFRLTCTTKSMIIVAD
;
A
#
# COMPACT_ATOMS: atom_id res chain seq x y z
N MET A 1 -0.69 8.41 -10.82
CA MET A 1 0.13 7.65 -9.85
C MET A 1 1.36 8.47 -9.51
N ILE A 2 1.96 8.29 -8.33
CA ILE A 2 3.15 9.03 -7.89
C ILE A 2 4.16 8.03 -7.32
N LYS A 3 5.41 8.08 -7.80
CA LYS A 3 6.55 7.37 -7.19
C LYS A 3 7.35 8.37 -6.35
N ILE A 4 7.62 8.03 -5.10
CA ILE A 4 8.46 8.80 -4.18
C ILE A 4 9.69 7.95 -3.89
N ALA A 5 10.89 8.46 -4.20
CA ALA A 5 12.14 7.75 -3.95
C ALA A 5 12.97 8.48 -2.88
N LEU A 6 13.48 7.72 -1.92
CA LEU A 6 14.35 8.16 -0.83
C LEU A 6 15.46 7.11 -0.65
N GLY A 7 16.69 7.46 -1.00
CA GLY A 7 17.82 6.52 -0.94
C GLY A 7 17.56 5.23 -1.75
N GLN A 8 17.53 4.09 -1.05
CA GLN A 8 17.27 2.76 -1.60
C GLN A 8 15.80 2.32 -1.48
N THR A 9 14.94 3.20 -0.97
CA THR A 9 13.52 2.91 -0.75
C THR A 9 12.68 3.75 -1.70
N ALA A 10 11.65 3.14 -2.28
CA ALA A 10 10.65 3.88 -3.04
C ALA A 10 9.24 3.42 -2.68
N PHE A 11 8.31 4.37 -2.76
CA PHE A 11 6.89 4.22 -2.51
C PHE A 11 6.14 4.51 -3.81
N LEU A 12 5.22 3.62 -4.21
CA LEU A 12 4.34 3.85 -5.35
C LEU A 12 2.90 4.04 -4.87
N LEU A 13 2.38 5.24 -5.10
CA LEU A 13 1.02 5.64 -4.75
C LEU A 13 0.17 5.66 -6.02
N THR A 14 -0.68 4.65 -6.14
CA THR A 14 -1.47 4.41 -7.37
C THR A 14 -2.79 5.17 -7.39
N GLY A 15 -3.31 5.58 -6.22
CA GLY A 15 -4.65 6.18 -6.13
C GLY A 15 -5.72 5.18 -6.54
N ASP A 16 -6.67 5.62 -7.36
CA ASP A 16 -7.76 4.77 -7.86
C ASP A 16 -7.50 4.18 -9.25
N ALA A 17 -6.23 4.15 -9.65
CA ALA A 17 -5.82 3.59 -10.93
C ALA A 17 -6.17 2.10 -11.02
N GLY A 18 -6.73 1.72 -12.18
CA GLY A 18 -7.00 0.33 -12.56
C GLY A 18 -6.01 -0.18 -13.61
N ALA A 19 -6.27 -1.40 -14.10
CA ALA A 19 -5.39 -2.16 -14.99
C ALA A 19 -5.02 -1.42 -16.29
N ALA A 20 -5.87 -0.54 -16.81
CA ALA A 20 -5.54 0.26 -18.00
C ALA A 20 -4.34 1.19 -17.75
N ALA A 21 -4.38 1.96 -16.65
CA ALA A 21 -3.29 2.86 -16.27
C ALA A 21 -2.02 2.08 -15.87
N GLU A 22 -2.16 0.91 -15.24
CA GLU A 22 -1.02 0.02 -14.97
C GLU A 22 -0.33 -0.43 -16.25
N ARG A 23 -1.13 -0.85 -17.24
CA ARG A 23 -0.63 -1.30 -18.54
C ARG A 23 0.10 -0.18 -19.28
N GLU A 24 -0.44 1.04 -19.29
CA GLU A 24 0.22 2.19 -19.90
C GLU A 24 1.61 2.44 -19.30
N LEU A 25 1.76 2.34 -17.96
CA LEU A 25 3.06 2.50 -17.31
C LEU A 25 4.04 1.37 -17.63
N LEU A 26 3.55 0.14 -17.76
CA LEU A 26 4.34 -1.02 -18.16
C LEU A 26 4.82 -0.88 -19.61
N GLU A 27 3.93 -0.50 -20.52
CA GLU A 27 4.22 -0.29 -21.95
C GLU A 27 5.20 0.88 -22.15
N ALA A 28 5.11 1.92 -21.31
CA ALA A 28 6.05 3.04 -21.30
C ALA A 28 7.45 2.66 -20.78
N GLY A 29 7.66 1.44 -20.25
CA GLY A 29 8.95 0.97 -19.78
C GLY A 29 9.52 1.73 -18.58
N LEU A 30 8.65 2.36 -17.78
CA LEU A 30 9.08 3.14 -16.62
C LEU A 30 9.60 2.23 -15.50
N ASP A 31 10.58 2.72 -14.73
CA ASP A 31 11.02 2.02 -13.52
C ASP A 31 9.97 2.15 -12.40
N LEU A 32 9.16 1.11 -12.24
CA LEU A 32 8.12 1.02 -11.22
C LEU A 32 8.62 0.41 -9.89
N GLY A 33 9.89 -0.02 -9.83
CA GLY A 33 10.46 -0.70 -8.66
C GLY A 33 10.26 0.11 -7.39
N SER A 34 9.46 -0.41 -6.45
CA SER A 34 9.08 0.28 -5.22
C SER A 34 8.88 -0.71 -4.09
N ALA A 35 9.58 -0.50 -2.97
CA ALA A 35 9.50 -1.37 -1.81
C ALA A 35 8.12 -1.34 -1.13
N VAL A 36 7.40 -0.24 -1.28
CA VAL A 36 6.03 -0.06 -0.78
C VAL A 36 5.11 0.28 -1.93
N LEU A 37 3.99 -0.43 -2.01
CA LEU A 37 2.91 -0.16 -2.96
C LEU A 37 1.61 0.15 -2.20
N LYS A 38 0.97 1.28 -2.51
CA LYS A 38 -0.46 1.42 -2.24
C LYS A 38 -1.22 0.66 -3.33
N ALA A 39 -2.04 -0.32 -2.96
CA ALA A 39 -2.90 -1.01 -3.93
C ALA A 39 -3.84 -0.01 -4.62
N GLY A 40 -4.01 -0.17 -5.93
CA GLY A 40 -4.92 0.65 -6.73
C GLY A 40 -6.36 0.48 -6.27
N HIS A 41 -7.16 1.53 -6.40
CA HIS A 41 -8.63 1.50 -6.29
C HIS A 41 -9.12 0.70 -5.08
N HIS A 42 -8.55 0.97 -3.90
CA HIS A 42 -8.89 0.30 -2.64
C HIS A 42 -8.75 -1.24 -2.65
N GLY A 43 -8.03 -1.81 -3.61
CA GLY A 43 -7.93 -3.26 -3.80
C GLY A 43 -9.07 -3.85 -4.65
N SER A 44 -9.56 -3.13 -5.65
CA SER A 44 -10.50 -3.66 -6.64
C SER A 44 -9.88 -4.75 -7.52
N ALA A 45 -10.68 -5.75 -7.92
CA ALA A 45 -10.27 -6.82 -8.84
C ALA A 45 -9.66 -6.29 -10.14
N SER A 46 -10.16 -5.13 -10.61
CA SER A 46 -9.70 -4.43 -11.82
C SER A 46 -8.41 -3.62 -11.64
N SER A 47 -7.70 -3.78 -10.52
CA SER A 47 -6.47 -3.07 -10.19
C SER A 47 -5.45 -4.01 -9.55
N THR A 48 -4.21 -3.55 -9.41
CA THR A 48 -3.09 -4.29 -8.84
C THR A 48 -2.91 -5.63 -9.54
N SER A 49 -2.72 -5.59 -10.86
CA SER A 49 -2.56 -6.78 -11.70
C SER A 49 -1.25 -7.52 -11.38
N ALA A 50 -1.19 -8.82 -11.73
CA ALA A 50 0.00 -9.64 -11.50
C ALA A 50 1.24 -9.10 -12.24
N ALA A 51 1.06 -8.64 -13.49
CA ALA A 51 2.15 -8.03 -14.27
C ALA A 51 2.67 -6.74 -13.61
N PHE A 52 1.75 -5.92 -13.09
CA PHE A 52 2.13 -4.70 -12.37
C PHE A 52 2.88 -5.02 -11.07
N LEU A 53 2.41 -6.00 -10.28
CA LEU A 53 3.12 -6.47 -9.08
C LEU A 53 4.53 -7.00 -9.40
N ALA A 54 4.70 -7.72 -10.51
CA ALA A 54 6.00 -8.22 -10.96
C ALA A 54 6.96 -7.08 -11.36
N ALA A 55 6.46 -5.99 -11.94
CA ALA A 55 7.26 -4.82 -12.26
C ALA A 55 7.61 -3.98 -11.02
N VAL A 56 6.66 -3.82 -10.09
CA VAL A 56 6.84 -3.03 -8.87
C VAL A 56 7.74 -3.74 -7.85
N ARG A 57 7.62 -5.08 -7.73
CA ARG A 57 8.34 -5.92 -6.75
C ARG A 57 8.21 -5.43 -5.29
N PRO A 58 6.99 -5.20 -4.77
CA PRO A 58 6.80 -4.62 -3.45
C PRO A 58 7.15 -5.60 -2.33
N LYS A 59 7.77 -5.09 -1.27
CA LYS A 59 7.91 -5.81 0.02
C LYS A 59 6.66 -5.65 0.88
N ALA A 60 5.99 -4.50 0.76
CA ALA A 60 4.76 -4.19 1.47
C ALA A 60 3.70 -3.66 0.50
N VAL A 61 2.47 -4.16 0.62
CA VAL A 61 1.30 -3.61 -0.05
C VAL A 61 0.32 -3.10 0.99
N ILE A 62 -0.09 -1.84 0.89
CA ILE A 62 -1.15 -1.28 1.73
C ILE A 62 -2.44 -1.18 0.93
N VAL A 63 -3.51 -1.75 1.46
CA VAL A 63 -4.85 -1.69 0.90
C VAL A 63 -5.71 -0.75 1.74
N SER A 64 -6.07 0.38 1.15
CA SER A 64 -6.86 1.43 1.80
C SER A 64 -8.35 1.12 1.68
N ALA A 65 -8.82 0.09 2.39
CA ALA A 65 -10.24 -0.24 2.53
C ALA A 65 -10.78 0.26 3.88
N GLY A 66 -12.09 0.51 3.96
CA GLY A 66 -12.74 0.97 5.19
C GLY A 66 -13.28 -0.19 6.01
N GLN A 67 -13.30 -0.05 7.33
CA GLN A 67 -13.99 -1.01 8.18
C GLN A 67 -15.48 -1.07 7.81
N GLY A 68 -16.06 -2.28 7.71
CA GLY A 68 -17.46 -2.46 7.32
C GLY A 68 -17.77 -2.08 5.87
N ASN A 69 -16.75 -2.02 5.00
CA ASN A 69 -16.93 -1.66 3.60
C ASN A 69 -17.95 -2.55 2.87
N THR A 70 -19.00 -1.96 2.32
CA THR A 70 -20.05 -2.65 1.55
C THR A 70 -19.76 -2.72 0.05
N TYR A 71 -18.73 -2.03 -0.46
CA TYR A 71 -18.34 -2.07 -1.87
C TYR A 71 -17.65 -3.38 -2.29
N GLY A 72 -17.37 -4.30 -1.36
CA GLY A 72 -16.72 -5.58 -1.65
C GLY A 72 -15.19 -5.50 -1.80
N PHE A 73 -14.57 -4.44 -1.29
CA PHE A 73 -13.09 -4.28 -1.26
C PHE A 73 -12.52 -4.50 0.15
N PRO A 74 -11.29 -5.02 0.28
CA PRO A 74 -10.44 -5.50 -0.81
C PRO A 74 -10.98 -6.79 -1.41
N ASN A 75 -10.83 -6.95 -2.73
CA ASN A 75 -11.20 -8.19 -3.39
C ASN A 75 -10.20 -9.32 -2.97
N PRO A 76 -10.68 -10.53 -2.63
CA PRO A 76 -9.80 -11.63 -2.21
C PRO A 76 -8.70 -11.98 -3.23
N GLU A 77 -9.00 -11.96 -4.52
CA GLU A 77 -8.02 -12.26 -5.57
C GLU A 77 -6.87 -11.25 -5.58
N VAL A 78 -7.16 -9.98 -5.29
CA VAL A 78 -6.11 -8.95 -5.17
C VAL A 78 -5.19 -9.25 -3.99
N LEU A 79 -5.74 -9.68 -2.86
CA LEU A 79 -4.95 -10.06 -1.69
C LEU A 79 -4.05 -11.26 -2.01
N GLU A 80 -4.61 -12.28 -2.66
CA GLU A 80 -3.87 -13.48 -3.09
C GLU A 80 -2.75 -13.13 -4.08
N ARG A 81 -3.01 -12.26 -5.05
CA ARG A 81 -1.97 -11.78 -5.98
C ARG A 81 -0.84 -11.07 -5.23
N CYS A 82 -1.16 -10.19 -4.29
CA CYS A 82 -0.16 -9.49 -3.49
C CYS A 82 0.70 -10.45 -2.66
N LEU A 83 0.07 -11.44 -2.02
CA LEU A 83 0.76 -12.47 -1.24
C LEU A 83 1.64 -13.36 -2.13
N SER A 84 1.13 -13.75 -3.30
CA SER A 84 1.87 -14.57 -4.28
C SER A 84 3.07 -13.82 -4.89
N ALA A 85 3.01 -12.49 -4.95
CA ALA A 85 4.13 -11.64 -5.31
C ALA A 85 5.19 -11.51 -4.19
N GLY A 86 4.99 -12.16 -3.04
CA GLY A 86 5.90 -12.14 -1.89
C GLY A 86 5.75 -10.92 -0.98
N ALA A 87 4.70 -10.11 -1.18
CA ALA A 87 4.50 -8.90 -0.39
C ALA A 87 3.76 -9.19 0.92
N LYS A 88 4.14 -8.47 1.98
CA LYS A 88 3.32 -8.37 3.19
C LYS A 88 2.16 -7.41 2.95
N VAL A 89 0.94 -7.85 3.22
CA VAL A 89 -0.27 -7.04 3.03
C VAL A 89 -0.71 -6.40 4.34
N PHE A 90 -1.00 -5.10 4.29
CA PHE A 90 -1.56 -4.31 5.38
C PHE A 90 -2.89 -3.72 4.93
N ARG A 91 -3.96 -3.88 5.71
CA ARG A 91 -5.30 -3.46 5.29
C ARG A 91 -5.92 -2.51 6.30
N ALA A 92 -6.32 -1.32 5.86
CA ALA A 92 -6.85 -0.32 6.79
C ALA A 92 -8.20 -0.70 7.43
N ASP A 93 -8.93 -1.65 6.84
CA ASP A 93 -10.21 -2.16 7.37
C ASP A 93 -10.07 -3.08 8.59
N THR A 94 -8.88 -3.64 8.82
CA THR A 94 -8.59 -4.60 9.89
C THR A 94 -7.41 -4.15 10.75
N ASP A 95 -6.41 -3.51 10.15
CA ASP A 95 -5.24 -2.96 10.84
C ASP A 95 -5.44 -1.52 11.35
N GLY A 96 -6.52 -0.86 10.93
CA GLY A 96 -6.74 0.58 11.12
C GLY A 96 -5.72 1.41 10.33
N ALA A 97 -5.44 2.63 10.77
CA ALA A 97 -4.42 3.46 10.12
C ALA A 97 -3.05 2.75 10.10
N VAL A 98 -2.38 2.80 8.94
CA VAL A 98 -1.06 2.19 8.71
C VAL A 98 -0.04 3.31 8.46
N GLU A 99 1.03 3.30 9.23
CA GLU A 99 2.18 4.20 9.09
C GLU A 99 3.38 3.41 8.60
N ILE A 100 4.05 3.92 7.56
CA ILE A 100 5.34 3.42 7.11
C ILE A 100 6.37 4.53 7.22
N CYS A 101 7.42 4.28 8.00
CA CYS A 101 8.57 5.18 8.13
C CYS A 101 9.77 4.61 7.40
N SER A 102 10.56 5.47 6.77
CA SER A 102 11.82 5.10 6.15
C SER A 102 12.88 6.18 6.29
N ASP A 103 14.12 5.76 6.55
CA ASP A 103 15.35 6.55 6.48
C ASP A 103 16.04 6.40 5.09
N GLY A 104 15.29 5.92 4.10
CA GLY A 104 15.77 5.57 2.78
C GLY A 104 16.50 4.23 2.67
N ARG A 105 16.74 3.50 3.76
CA ARG A 105 17.34 2.15 3.73
C ARG A 105 16.47 1.10 4.41
N ARG A 106 15.83 1.48 5.52
CA ARG A 106 15.00 0.63 6.37
C ARG A 106 13.54 1.03 6.22
N LEU A 107 12.67 0.06 6.48
CA LEU A 107 11.22 0.24 6.53
C LEU A 107 10.73 -0.18 7.91
N LEU A 108 10.03 0.71 8.58
CA LEU A 108 9.29 0.42 9.81
C LEU A 108 7.80 0.58 9.54
N VAL A 109 6.99 -0.38 9.98
CA VAL A 109 5.54 -0.35 9.77
C VAL A 109 4.82 -0.40 11.12
N ARG A 110 3.91 0.55 11.35
CA ARG A 110 3.03 0.62 12.52
C ARG A 110 1.57 0.57 12.09
N LYS A 111 0.73 0.00 12.94
CA LYS A 111 -0.71 -0.23 12.69
C LYS A 111 -1.51 0.21 13.91
N ALA A 112 -2.62 0.91 13.70
CA ALA A 112 -3.46 1.40 14.79
C ALA A 112 -4.02 0.25 15.66
N ALA A 113 -4.51 -0.83 15.04
CA ALA A 113 -5.11 -1.96 15.76
C ALA A 113 -4.12 -2.73 16.66
N GLY A 114 -2.80 -2.55 16.47
CA GLY A 114 -1.76 -3.17 17.30
C GLY A 114 -1.07 -2.22 18.27
N SER A 115 -1.44 -0.94 18.30
CA SER A 115 -0.81 0.03 19.20
C SER A 115 -1.51 -0.01 20.56
N ALA A 116 -0.84 -0.56 21.58
CA ALA A 116 -1.23 -0.31 22.96
C ALA A 116 -1.38 1.21 23.16
N ALA A 117 -2.51 1.63 23.70
CA ALA A 117 -2.79 3.03 24.00
C ALA A 117 -1.62 3.57 24.85
N GLY A 118 -0.79 4.47 24.30
CA GLY A 118 0.26 5.12 25.10
C GLY A 118 1.63 5.38 24.47
N ARG A 119 1.89 5.23 23.17
CA ARG A 119 3.17 5.69 22.59
C ARG A 119 3.02 6.67 21.42
N ASN A 120 3.33 7.92 21.75
CA ASN A 120 3.59 9.13 20.94
C ASN A 120 2.36 9.88 20.37
N PRO A 121 2.13 11.17 20.73
CA PRO A 121 0.90 11.91 20.43
C PRO A 121 0.87 12.63 19.07
N ASP A 122 1.95 12.62 18.29
CA ASP A 122 2.06 13.56 17.17
C ASP A 122 1.16 13.22 15.96
N PHE A 123 0.69 11.98 15.84
CA PHE A 123 -0.40 11.62 14.92
C PHE A 123 -1.21 10.46 15.51
N ARG A 124 -2.47 10.71 15.88
CA ARG A 124 -3.37 9.65 16.36
C ARG A 124 -3.69 8.69 15.21
N LEU A 125 -2.94 7.60 15.09
CA LEU A 125 -3.34 6.44 14.31
C LEU A 125 -4.65 5.91 14.90
N THR A 126 -5.78 6.17 14.23
CA THR A 126 -7.08 5.67 14.67
C THR A 126 -7.47 4.41 13.90
N CYS A 127 -8.33 3.60 14.50
CA CYS A 127 -8.93 2.44 13.84
C CYS A 127 -10.05 2.81 12.86
N THR A 128 -10.48 4.08 12.85
CA THR A 128 -11.66 4.55 12.11
C THR A 128 -11.37 5.15 10.74
N THR A 129 -10.11 5.42 10.41
CA THR A 129 -9.75 6.10 9.15
C THR A 129 -8.98 5.21 8.19
N LYS A 130 -9.24 5.39 6.89
CA LYS A 130 -8.48 4.80 5.78
C LYS A 130 -7.13 5.52 5.58
N SER A 131 -6.41 5.83 6.66
CA SER A 131 -5.22 6.67 6.60
C SER A 131 -3.97 5.83 6.33
N MET A 132 -3.20 6.27 5.33
CA MET A 132 -1.80 5.88 5.13
C MET A 132 -0.93 7.09 5.45
N ILE A 133 0.07 6.90 6.30
CA ILE A 133 1.07 7.93 6.61
C ILE A 133 2.42 7.41 6.12
N ILE A 134 3.12 8.20 5.32
CA ILE A 134 4.49 7.92 4.90
C ILE A 134 5.37 8.99 5.55
N VAL A 135 6.30 8.54 6.39
CA VAL A 135 7.29 9.41 7.04
C VAL A 135 8.66 9.12 6.44
N ALA A 136 9.32 10.17 5.99
CA ALA A 136 10.66 10.15 5.42
C ALA A 136 11.57 10.97 6.34
N ASP A 137 12.52 10.30 6.99
CA ASP A 137 13.53 10.91 7.88
C ASP A 137 14.88 11.09 7.17
#